data_AF-A0A397BG48-F1
#
_entry.id   AF-A0A397BG48-F1
#
_cell.length_a   1.000
_cell.length_b   1.000
_cell.length_c   1.000
_cell.angle_alpha   90.00
_cell.angle_beta   90.00
_cell.angle_gamma   90.00
#
_symmetry.space_group_name_H-M   'P 1'
#
loop_
_entity.id
_entity.type
_entity.pdbx_description
1 polymer ?
#
loop_
_entity_poly.entity_id
_entity_poly.type
_entity_poly.pdbx_seq_one_letter_code
_entity_poly.pdbx_strand_id
1 'polypeptide(L)'
;ALPWWINYTYDDVHVDAARDIAEVCAELNVPRLIHFSSLLAKPNSPSIWAASKYRGEVAVRKAFPNANIVRSATIYGPEDRFLNWYARLGSAIPLVDNGAARLQPVNVNDVAKALYALIVDTTIQGQTFELVGDEEYSTKEIVDYVLDVTQSDPQLLNLPLPVAEVVGKVIQNLPEPKFSQDLAIRLSLDEVKTSSLPGLRELQVEPSKMEKESFSFLFKYNKGGHFQKVEGYH
;
A
#
# COMPACT_ATOMS: atom_id res chain seq x y z
N ALA A 1 17.74 -19.26 8.14
CA ALA A 1 18.00 -18.36 9.28
C ALA A 1 17.81 -16.93 8.80
N LEU A 2 17.08 -16.10 9.56
CA LEU A 2 16.97 -14.68 9.24
C LEU A 2 18.34 -14.00 9.42
N PRO A 3 18.61 -12.89 8.71
CA PRO A 3 19.77 -12.05 8.99
C PRO A 3 19.77 -11.55 10.44
N TRP A 4 20.95 -11.33 11.01
CA TRP A 4 21.11 -10.98 12.44
C TRP A 4 20.44 -9.66 12.86
N TRP A 5 20.12 -8.79 11.90
CA TRP A 5 19.41 -7.53 12.14
C TRP A 5 17.89 -7.63 12.02
N ILE A 6 17.35 -8.79 11.64
CA ILE A 6 15.91 -9.03 11.55
C ILE A 6 15.46 -9.79 12.79
N ASN A 7 14.69 -9.12 13.64
CA ASN A 7 14.18 -9.71 14.88
C ASN A 7 12.88 -10.51 14.69
N TYR A 8 12.07 -10.18 13.68
CA TYR A 8 10.73 -10.74 13.49
C TYR A 8 10.51 -11.15 12.04
N THR A 9 9.87 -12.31 11.86
CA THR A 9 9.36 -12.78 10.57
C THR A 9 8.04 -12.08 10.22
N TYR A 10 7.57 -12.25 8.98
CA TYR A 10 6.22 -11.81 8.61
C TYR A 10 5.12 -12.53 9.39
N ASP A 11 5.34 -13.78 9.81
CA ASP A 11 4.32 -14.54 10.55
C ASP A 11 4.20 -14.05 11.99
N ASP A 12 5.33 -13.75 12.63
CA ASP A 12 5.34 -13.18 13.98
C ASP A 12 4.51 -11.88 14.02
N VAL A 13 4.66 -11.03 13.00
CA VAL A 13 4.01 -9.71 12.95
C VAL A 13 2.58 -9.77 12.41
N HIS A 14 2.32 -10.51 11.34
CA HIS A 14 1.01 -10.48 10.68
C HIS A 14 0.06 -11.55 11.19
N VAL A 15 0.56 -12.68 11.71
CA VAL A 15 -0.26 -13.80 12.15
C VAL A 15 -0.32 -13.86 13.67
N ASP A 16 0.83 -14.02 14.33
CA ASP A 16 0.88 -14.25 15.77
C ASP A 16 0.44 -13.00 16.54
N ALA A 17 1.07 -11.85 16.30
CA ALA A 17 0.67 -10.61 16.97
C ALA A 17 -0.80 -10.22 16.69
N ALA A 18 -1.28 -10.46 15.46
CA ALA A 18 -2.67 -10.16 15.10
C ALA A 18 -3.67 -11.11 15.81
N ARG A 19 -3.33 -12.40 15.92
CA ARG A 19 -4.10 -13.39 16.68
C ARG A 19 -4.14 -13.01 18.16
N ASP A 20 -2.99 -12.72 18.76
CA ASP A 20 -2.88 -12.43 20.19
C ASP A 20 -3.71 -11.18 20.55
N ILE A 21 -3.67 -10.13 19.72
CA ILE A 21 -4.55 -8.95 19.88
C ILE A 21 -6.02 -9.36 19.81
N ALA A 22 -6.41 -10.18 18.84
CA ALA A 22 -7.79 -10.60 18.66
C ALA A 22 -8.30 -11.48 19.81
N GLU A 23 -7.47 -12.39 20.33
CA GLU A 23 -7.76 -13.25 21.48
C GLU A 23 -7.95 -12.39 22.75
N VAL A 24 -7.02 -11.47 23.04
CA VAL A 24 -7.15 -10.55 24.18
C VAL A 24 -8.39 -9.65 24.04
N CYS A 25 -8.70 -9.17 22.83
CA CYS A 25 -9.93 -8.42 22.60
C CYS A 25 -11.18 -9.25 22.88
N ALA A 26 -11.19 -10.54 22.52
CA ALA A 26 -12.30 -11.44 22.81
C ALA A 26 -12.43 -11.71 24.32
N GLU A 27 -11.32 -11.99 25.01
CA GLU A 27 -11.28 -12.21 26.47
C GLU A 27 -11.79 -11.01 27.26
N LEU A 28 -11.41 -9.81 26.85
CA LEU A 28 -11.84 -8.55 27.48
C LEU A 28 -13.21 -8.06 27.02
N ASN A 29 -13.92 -8.83 26.18
CA ASN A 29 -15.20 -8.45 25.58
C ASN A 29 -15.15 -7.06 24.93
N VAL A 30 -14.06 -6.75 24.23
CA VAL A 30 -13.93 -5.51 23.47
C VAL A 30 -15.07 -5.46 22.46
N PRO A 31 -15.86 -4.37 22.43
CA PRO A 31 -17.08 -4.36 21.62
C PRO A 31 -16.79 -4.42 20.12
N ARG A 32 -15.61 -3.93 19.69
CA ARG A 32 -15.25 -3.82 18.28
C ARG A 32 -13.75 -3.98 18.07
N LEU A 33 -13.40 -4.82 17.11
CA LEU A 33 -12.06 -4.95 16.58
C LEU A 33 -12.08 -4.64 15.08
N ILE A 34 -11.22 -3.72 14.65
CA ILE A 34 -10.96 -3.45 13.24
C ILE A 34 -9.54 -3.91 12.94
N HIS A 35 -9.39 -4.84 11.99
CA HIS A 35 -8.09 -5.36 11.58
C HIS A 35 -7.70 -4.81 10.22
N PHE A 36 -6.52 -4.22 10.14
CA PHE A 36 -6.02 -3.59 8.92
C PHE A 36 -5.10 -4.53 8.13
N SER A 37 -5.53 -4.86 6.93
CA SER A 37 -4.86 -5.75 5.97
C SER A 37 -4.53 -5.01 4.66
N SER A 38 -4.27 -5.74 3.59
CA SER A 38 -3.91 -5.22 2.26
C SER A 38 -4.81 -5.84 1.20
N LEU A 39 -5.05 -5.11 0.11
CA LEU A 39 -5.79 -5.62 -1.05
C LEU A 39 -5.10 -6.82 -1.71
N LEU A 40 -3.77 -6.91 -1.62
CA LEU A 40 -3.00 -8.05 -2.10
C LEU A 40 -3.15 -9.31 -1.23
N ALA A 41 -3.81 -9.23 -0.06
CA ALA A 41 -3.97 -10.35 0.86
C ALA A 41 -4.81 -11.48 0.24
N LYS A 42 -4.12 -12.49 -0.30
CA LYS A 42 -4.71 -13.67 -0.94
C LYS A 42 -4.06 -14.95 -0.40
N PRO A 43 -4.82 -16.06 -0.30
CA PRO A 43 -4.31 -17.32 0.27
C PRO A 43 -3.08 -17.88 -0.46
N ASN A 44 -3.06 -17.77 -1.80
CA ASN A 44 -2.00 -18.30 -2.65
C ASN A 44 -1.22 -17.16 -3.35
N SER A 45 -1.00 -16.04 -2.66
CA SER A 45 -0.21 -14.95 -3.23
C SER A 45 1.24 -15.38 -3.44
N PRO A 46 1.88 -15.06 -4.58
CA PRO A 46 3.31 -15.32 -4.78
C PRO A 46 4.19 -14.45 -3.86
N SER A 47 3.64 -13.35 -3.33
CA SER A 47 4.30 -12.57 -2.28
C SER A 47 4.05 -13.20 -0.91
N ILE A 48 5.15 -13.54 -0.22
CA ILE A 48 5.13 -14.09 1.13
C ILE A 48 4.52 -13.06 2.10
N TRP A 49 4.85 -11.77 1.89
CA TRP A 49 4.23 -10.68 2.66
C TRP A 49 2.71 -10.68 2.49
N ALA A 50 2.21 -10.71 1.26
CA ALA A 50 0.77 -10.69 1.00
C ALA A 50 0.05 -11.96 1.52
N ALA A 51 0.66 -13.14 1.34
CA ALA A 51 0.13 -14.39 1.88
C ALA A 51 0.10 -14.41 3.42
N SER A 52 1.09 -13.82 4.08
CA SER A 52 1.09 -13.68 5.55
C SER A 52 -0.01 -12.75 6.06
N LYS A 53 -0.33 -11.66 5.34
CA LYS A 53 -1.46 -10.78 5.66
C LYS A 53 -2.79 -11.55 5.61
N TYR A 54 -3.01 -12.38 4.59
CA TYR A 54 -4.20 -13.24 4.51
C TYR A 54 -4.28 -14.24 5.67
N ARG A 55 -3.16 -14.88 6.04
CA ARG A 55 -3.13 -15.78 7.20
C ARG A 55 -3.46 -15.05 8.50
N GLY A 56 -3.01 -13.79 8.64
CA GLY A 56 -3.39 -12.90 9.74
C GLY A 56 -4.89 -12.65 9.80
N GLU A 57 -5.51 -12.33 8.67
CA GLU A 57 -6.97 -12.16 8.57
C GLU A 57 -7.73 -13.40 9.05
N VAL A 58 -7.28 -14.60 8.64
CA VAL A 58 -7.88 -15.87 9.07
C VAL A 58 -7.73 -16.06 10.58
N ALA A 59 -6.55 -15.78 11.13
CA ALA A 59 -6.29 -15.92 12.56
C ALA A 59 -7.15 -14.95 13.40
N VAL A 60 -7.21 -13.68 13.00
CA VAL A 60 -8.07 -12.67 13.62
C VAL A 60 -9.54 -13.08 13.55
N ARG A 61 -10.01 -13.51 12.38
CA ARG A 61 -11.40 -13.93 12.19
C ARG A 61 -11.77 -15.12 13.07
N LYS A 62 -10.83 -16.05 13.28
CA LYS A 62 -11.03 -17.21 14.14
C LYS A 62 -11.12 -16.82 15.62
N ALA A 63 -10.27 -15.90 16.08
CA ALA A 63 -10.24 -15.44 17.47
C ALA A 63 -11.37 -14.46 17.80
N PHE A 64 -11.70 -13.56 16.87
CA PHE A 64 -12.73 -12.53 17.01
C PHE A 64 -13.64 -12.51 15.76
N PRO A 65 -14.69 -13.36 15.69
CA PRO A 65 -15.52 -13.52 14.48
C PRO A 65 -16.19 -12.24 13.95
N ASN A 66 -16.52 -11.32 14.87
CA ASN A 66 -17.17 -10.05 14.58
C ASN A 66 -16.19 -8.95 14.14
N ALA A 67 -14.91 -9.27 13.93
CA ALA A 67 -13.91 -8.29 13.55
C ALA A 67 -14.20 -7.77 12.13
N ASN A 68 -14.18 -6.45 11.97
CA ASN A 68 -14.23 -5.85 10.65
C ASN A 68 -12.81 -5.84 10.06
N ILE A 69 -12.64 -6.43 8.88
CA ILE A 69 -11.34 -6.50 8.20
C ILE A 69 -11.31 -5.45 7.11
N VAL A 70 -10.28 -4.61 7.09
CA VAL A 70 -10.10 -3.56 6.09
C VAL A 70 -8.90 -3.91 5.23
N ARG A 71 -9.12 -4.20 3.95
CA ARG A 71 -8.07 -4.39 2.95
C ARG A 71 -7.93 -3.11 2.15
N SER A 72 -6.86 -2.36 2.36
CA SER A 72 -6.60 -1.17 1.54
C SER A 72 -5.71 -1.52 0.35
N ALA A 73 -5.93 -0.85 -0.78
CA ALA A 73 -4.89 -0.68 -1.79
C ALA A 73 -3.70 0.10 -1.20
N THR A 74 -2.64 0.26 -2.00
CA THR A 74 -1.52 1.14 -1.66
C THR A 74 -2.04 2.54 -1.32
N ILE A 75 -1.70 2.99 -0.11
CA ILE A 75 -2.15 4.27 0.43
C ILE A 75 -1.17 5.37 -0.01
N TYR A 76 -1.69 6.49 -0.48
CA TYR A 76 -0.90 7.68 -0.78
C TYR A 76 -1.23 8.85 0.15
N GLY A 77 -0.24 9.72 0.38
CA GLY A 77 -0.34 10.87 1.28
C GLY A 77 0.99 11.60 1.50
N PRO A 78 1.01 12.67 2.30
CA PRO A 78 2.18 13.55 2.45
C PRO A 78 3.50 12.86 2.86
N GLU A 79 3.41 11.75 3.61
CA GLU A 79 4.52 10.96 4.12
C GLU A 79 4.46 9.47 3.69
N ASP A 80 3.77 9.18 2.58
CA ASP A 80 3.70 7.81 2.09
C ASP A 80 5.09 7.23 1.73
N ARG A 81 5.13 5.91 1.59
CA ARG A 81 6.30 5.17 1.06
C ARG A 81 6.09 4.76 -0.39
N PHE A 82 5.24 5.49 -1.11
CA PHE A 82 4.76 5.15 -2.45
C PHE A 82 5.09 6.26 -3.46
N LEU A 83 4.28 7.32 -3.53
CA LEU A 83 4.55 8.46 -4.42
C LEU A 83 5.84 9.18 -4.02
N ASN A 84 6.08 9.35 -2.72
CA ASN A 84 7.30 9.94 -2.21
C ASN A 84 8.53 9.05 -2.48
N TRP A 85 8.35 7.74 -2.63
CA TRP A 85 9.46 6.85 -2.99
C TRP A 85 9.93 7.15 -4.41
N TYR A 86 9.00 7.22 -5.38
CA TYR A 86 9.33 7.58 -6.77
C TYR A 86 9.90 9.00 -6.90
N ALA A 87 9.34 9.97 -6.18
CA ALA A 87 9.82 11.35 -6.18
C ALA A 87 11.26 11.51 -5.62
N ARG A 88 11.74 10.54 -4.84
CA ARG A 88 13.09 10.54 -4.25
C ARG A 88 14.09 9.70 -5.03
N LEU A 89 13.64 8.92 -6.01
CA LEU A 89 14.56 8.17 -6.85
C LEU A 89 15.42 9.16 -7.66
N GLY A 90 16.70 8.81 -7.82
CA GLY A 90 17.69 9.68 -8.43
C GLY A 90 17.56 9.73 -9.95
N SER A 91 18.70 9.66 -10.63
CA SER A 91 18.77 9.76 -12.10
C SER A 91 18.17 8.57 -12.87
N ALA A 92 17.82 7.47 -12.19
CA ALA A 92 17.23 6.30 -12.81
C ALA A 92 16.15 5.65 -11.93
N ILE A 93 15.04 5.25 -12.56
CA ILE A 93 13.91 4.58 -11.92
C ILE A 93 13.77 3.18 -12.53
N PRO A 94 14.05 2.11 -11.77
CA PRO A 94 13.75 0.77 -12.23
C PRO A 94 12.24 0.50 -12.15
N LEU A 95 11.65 0.08 -13.26
CA LEU A 95 10.26 -0.35 -13.36
C LEU A 95 10.22 -1.85 -13.59
N VAL A 96 9.61 -2.59 -12.67
CA VAL A 96 9.39 -4.03 -12.84
C VAL A 96 8.42 -4.24 -14.00
N ASP A 97 8.81 -5.06 -14.98
CA ASP A 97 8.04 -5.35 -16.20
C ASP A 97 7.43 -4.09 -16.85
N ASN A 98 8.26 -3.06 -17.08
CA ASN A 98 7.85 -1.75 -17.63
C ASN A 98 6.78 -1.01 -16.82
N GLY A 99 6.52 -1.39 -15.57
CA GLY A 99 5.47 -0.80 -14.75
C GLY A 99 4.07 -1.15 -15.25
N ALA A 100 3.91 -2.33 -15.86
CA ALA A 100 2.64 -2.78 -16.43
C ALA A 100 1.56 -3.09 -15.39
N ALA A 101 1.95 -3.43 -14.15
CA ALA A 101 1.02 -3.74 -13.07
C ALA A 101 0.05 -2.58 -12.80
N ARG A 102 -1.23 -2.91 -12.66
CA ARG A 102 -2.32 -1.97 -12.38
C ARG A 102 -2.49 -1.76 -10.88
N LEU A 103 -2.61 -0.52 -10.45
CA LEU A 103 -2.79 -0.10 -9.07
C LEU A 103 -4.02 0.81 -8.99
N GLN A 104 -4.76 0.74 -7.89
CA GLN A 104 -5.88 1.64 -7.59
C GLN A 104 -5.65 2.39 -6.27
N PRO A 105 -4.66 3.32 -6.21
CA PRO A 105 -4.15 3.89 -4.97
C PRO A 105 -5.23 4.67 -4.22
N VAL A 106 -5.26 4.54 -2.89
CA VAL A 106 -6.30 5.15 -2.05
C VAL A 106 -5.74 6.28 -1.18
N ASN A 107 -6.50 7.37 -1.05
CA ASN A 107 -6.10 8.51 -0.23
C ASN A 107 -6.12 8.16 1.26
N VAL A 108 -5.07 8.53 2.00
CA VAL A 108 -4.98 8.30 3.46
C VAL A 108 -6.15 8.89 4.26
N ASN A 109 -6.65 10.07 3.87
CA ASN A 109 -7.78 10.71 4.56
C ASN A 109 -9.09 9.97 4.31
N ASP A 110 -9.28 9.40 3.12
CA ASP A 110 -10.49 8.62 2.83
C ASP A 110 -10.48 7.28 3.55
N VAL A 111 -9.30 6.64 3.66
CA VAL A 111 -9.12 5.48 4.55
C VAL A 111 -9.44 5.84 6.01
N ALA A 112 -8.96 6.99 6.50
CA ALA A 112 -9.24 7.43 7.86
C ALA A 112 -10.75 7.69 8.10
N LYS A 113 -11.45 8.32 7.15
CA LYS A 113 -12.91 8.51 7.21
C LYS A 113 -13.65 7.17 7.21
N ALA A 114 -13.20 6.21 6.40
CA ALA A 114 -13.79 4.88 6.35
C ALA A 114 -13.61 4.12 7.68
N LEU A 115 -12.43 4.19 8.28
CA LEU A 115 -12.19 3.63 9.62
C LEU A 115 -13.06 4.32 10.68
N TYR A 116 -13.21 5.64 10.60
CA TYR A 116 -14.11 6.38 11.48
C TYR A 116 -15.57 5.93 11.33
N ALA A 117 -16.05 5.72 10.10
CA ALA A 117 -17.40 5.21 9.84
C ALA A 117 -17.61 3.83 10.49
N LEU A 118 -16.64 2.92 10.38
CA LEU A 118 -16.66 1.60 11.05
C LEU A 118 -16.63 1.69 12.59
N ILE A 119 -16.06 2.78 13.14
CA ILE A 119 -16.05 3.06 14.58
C ILE A 119 -17.36 3.72 15.04
N VAL A 120 -18.09 4.42 14.18
CA VAL A 120 -19.34 5.08 14.58
C VAL A 120 -20.52 4.14 14.39
N ASP A 121 -20.58 3.44 13.25
CA ASP A 121 -21.67 2.52 12.94
C ASP A 121 -21.48 1.18 13.69
N THR A 122 -22.31 0.97 14.70
CA THR A 122 -22.29 -0.25 15.53
C THR A 122 -22.98 -1.44 14.87
N THR A 123 -23.72 -1.22 13.77
CA THR A 123 -24.43 -2.27 13.04
C THR A 123 -23.50 -3.08 12.14
N ILE A 124 -22.37 -2.50 11.74
CA ILE A 124 -21.37 -3.15 10.89
C ILE A 124 -20.46 -4.03 11.75
N GLN A 125 -20.62 -5.34 11.64
CA GLN A 125 -19.79 -6.32 12.35
C GLN A 125 -19.45 -7.49 11.45
N GLY A 126 -18.24 -8.02 11.64
CA GLY A 126 -17.78 -9.19 10.91
C GLY A 126 -17.72 -9.01 9.39
N GLN A 127 -17.60 -7.79 8.87
CA GLN A 127 -17.49 -7.55 7.43
C GLN A 127 -16.04 -7.43 6.96
N THR A 128 -15.80 -7.60 5.67
CA THR A 128 -14.51 -7.32 5.04
C THR A 128 -14.72 -6.25 3.98
N PHE A 129 -13.94 -5.17 4.05
CA PHE A 129 -13.99 -4.03 3.14
C PHE A 129 -12.74 -3.97 2.28
N GLU A 130 -12.90 -3.62 1.02
CA GLU A 130 -11.80 -3.34 0.08
C GLU A 130 -11.80 -1.85 -0.26
N LEU A 131 -10.85 -1.12 0.33
CA LEU A 131 -10.71 0.32 0.19
C LEU A 131 -9.71 0.63 -0.94
N VAL A 132 -10.24 1.15 -2.04
CA VAL A 132 -9.49 1.48 -3.25
C VAL A 132 -9.79 2.90 -3.69
N GLY A 133 -8.89 3.50 -4.47
CA GLY A 133 -9.08 4.84 -5.04
C GLY A 133 -10.18 4.92 -6.10
N ASP A 134 -10.36 6.13 -6.64
CA ASP A 134 -11.37 6.40 -7.66
C ASP A 134 -10.99 5.79 -9.02
N GLU A 135 -9.70 5.85 -9.39
CA GLU A 135 -9.20 5.48 -10.71
C GLU A 135 -8.08 4.44 -10.62
N GLU A 136 -7.95 3.64 -11.69
CA GLU A 136 -6.89 2.65 -11.87
C GLU A 136 -5.79 3.22 -12.75
N TYR A 137 -4.54 2.96 -12.37
CA TYR A 137 -3.36 3.41 -13.11
C TYR A 137 -2.40 2.23 -13.28
N SER A 138 -1.67 2.19 -14.38
CA SER A 138 -0.44 1.41 -14.44
C SER A 138 0.62 2.06 -13.55
N THR A 139 1.54 1.26 -13.03
CA THR A 139 2.69 1.78 -12.27
C THR A 139 3.48 2.81 -13.09
N LYS A 140 3.58 2.60 -14.42
CA LYS A 140 4.19 3.58 -15.32
C LYS A 140 3.45 4.92 -15.33
N GLU A 141 2.13 4.93 -15.46
CA GLU A 141 1.32 6.17 -15.44
C GLU A 141 1.51 6.95 -14.13
N ILE A 142 1.60 6.24 -12.99
CA ILE A 142 1.85 6.87 -11.69
C ILE A 142 3.25 7.49 -11.64
N VAL A 143 4.26 6.77 -12.13
CA VAL A 143 5.63 7.29 -12.18
C VAL A 143 5.71 8.51 -13.10
N ASP A 144 5.16 8.42 -14.31
CA ASP A 144 5.12 9.54 -15.26
C ASP A 144 4.41 10.77 -14.64
N TYR A 145 3.30 10.56 -13.92
CA TYR A 145 2.62 11.63 -13.18
C TYR A 145 3.50 12.26 -12.10
N VAL A 146 4.18 11.45 -11.27
CA VAL A 146 5.08 11.96 -10.24
C VAL A 146 6.19 12.81 -10.87
N LEU A 147 6.79 12.31 -11.96
CA LEU A 147 7.87 13.00 -12.67
C LEU A 147 7.44 14.34 -13.27
N ASP A 148 6.23 14.41 -13.82
CA ASP A 148 5.62 15.64 -14.32
C ASP A 148 5.44 16.67 -13.18
N VAL A 149 4.86 16.25 -12.05
CA VAL A 149 4.66 17.14 -10.90
C VAL A 149 5.98 17.62 -10.29
N THR A 150 6.99 16.75 -10.23
CA THR A 150 8.31 17.08 -9.67
C THR A 150 9.27 17.71 -10.67
N GLN A 151 8.86 17.89 -11.93
CA GLN A 151 9.68 18.48 -13.00
C GLN A 151 11.04 17.79 -13.11
N SER A 152 11.03 16.47 -13.07
CA SER A 152 12.21 15.61 -13.10
C SER A 152 12.19 14.68 -14.29
N ASP A 153 13.35 14.48 -14.93
CA ASP A 153 13.49 13.66 -16.13
C ASP A 153 14.57 12.57 -15.93
N PRO A 154 14.32 11.55 -15.08
CA PRO A 154 15.22 10.42 -14.89
C PRO A 154 15.05 9.39 -16.00
N GLN A 155 16.06 8.54 -16.16
CA GLN A 155 15.98 7.39 -17.06
C GLN A 155 15.04 6.32 -16.48
N LEU A 156 13.98 5.97 -17.21
CA LEU A 156 13.14 4.81 -16.88
C LEU A 156 13.81 3.53 -17.40
N LEU A 157 14.09 2.60 -16.49
CA LEU A 157 14.75 1.33 -16.80
C LEU A 157 13.78 0.17 -16.67
N ASN A 158 13.58 -0.59 -17.74
CA ASN A 158 12.82 -1.83 -17.66
C ASN A 158 13.62 -2.89 -16.92
N LEU A 159 13.02 -3.46 -15.87
CA LEU A 159 13.59 -4.55 -15.11
C LEU A 159 12.62 -5.75 -15.17
N PRO A 160 12.85 -6.74 -16.05
CA PRO A 160 12.02 -7.94 -16.09
C PRO A 160 11.96 -8.62 -14.72
N LEU A 161 10.79 -9.12 -14.31
CA LEU A 161 10.58 -9.70 -12.98
C LEU A 161 11.66 -10.70 -12.53
N PRO A 162 12.11 -11.68 -13.35
CA PRO A 162 13.16 -12.62 -12.93
C PRO A 162 14.47 -11.92 -12.55
N VAL A 163 14.81 -10.83 -13.25
CA VAL A 163 15.99 -10.02 -12.95
C VAL A 163 15.76 -9.22 -11.67
N ALA A 164 14.57 -8.62 -11.52
CA ALA A 164 14.19 -7.87 -10.33
C ALA A 164 14.25 -8.75 -9.06
N GLU A 165 13.77 -9.99 -9.14
CA GLU A 165 13.83 -10.95 -8.04
C GLU A 165 15.28 -11.28 -7.63
N VAL A 166 16.16 -11.53 -8.60
CA VAL A 166 17.58 -11.81 -8.33
C VAL A 166 18.26 -10.60 -7.67
N VAL A 167 18.02 -9.40 -8.20
CA VAL A 167 18.52 -8.15 -7.62
C VAL A 167 18.00 -7.96 -6.19
N GLY A 168 16.70 -8.16 -5.99
CA GLY A 168 16.06 -8.08 -4.67
C GLY A 168 16.62 -9.09 -3.67
N LYS A 169 16.91 -10.32 -4.11
CA LYS A 169 17.51 -11.38 -3.29
C LYS A 169 18.92 -11.03 -2.82
N VAL A 170 19.67 -10.25 -3.59
CA VAL A 170 20.99 -9.76 -3.18
C VAL A 170 20.83 -8.57 -2.23
N ILE A 171 20.04 -7.55 -2.62
CA ILE A 171 19.87 -6.30 -1.87
C ILE A 171 19.27 -6.55 -0.48
N GLN A 172 18.35 -7.51 -0.32
CA GLN A 172 17.72 -7.79 0.97
C GLN A 172 18.67 -8.23 2.09
N ASN A 173 19.91 -8.63 1.75
CA ASN A 173 20.95 -8.97 2.72
C ASN A 173 21.81 -7.77 3.13
N LEU A 174 21.50 -6.57 2.65
CA LEU A 174 22.14 -5.33 3.09
C LEU A 174 21.42 -4.79 4.33
N PRO A 175 22.09 -4.02 5.21
CA PRO A 175 21.42 -3.26 6.26
C PRO A 175 20.38 -2.30 5.65
N GLU A 176 19.18 -2.27 6.24
CA GLU A 176 18.06 -1.42 5.79
C GLU A 176 17.74 -1.52 4.29
N PRO A 177 17.40 -2.73 3.79
CA PRO A 177 17.21 -2.94 2.36
C PRO A 177 15.96 -2.21 1.88
N LYS A 178 16.13 -1.29 0.92
CA LYS A 178 15.02 -0.57 0.27
C LYS A 178 14.34 -1.38 -0.85
N PHE A 179 14.92 -2.54 -1.20
CA PHE A 179 14.40 -3.44 -2.22
C PHE A 179 14.63 -4.89 -1.79
N SER A 180 13.66 -5.76 -2.08
CA SER A 180 13.71 -7.17 -1.72
C SER A 180 13.09 -8.03 -2.81
N GLN A 181 13.35 -9.34 -2.78
CA GLN A 181 12.73 -10.26 -3.72
C GLN A 181 11.19 -10.19 -3.64
N ASP A 182 10.64 -10.17 -2.42
CA ASP A 182 9.20 -10.06 -2.22
C ASP A 182 8.64 -8.72 -2.73
N LEU A 183 9.36 -7.61 -2.57
CA LEU A 183 8.93 -6.33 -3.15
C LEU A 183 8.92 -6.37 -4.68
N ALA A 184 9.89 -7.02 -5.32
CA ALA A 184 9.90 -7.19 -6.78
C ALA A 184 8.63 -7.91 -7.26
N ILE A 185 8.25 -9.00 -6.59
CA ILE A 185 7.01 -9.74 -6.87
C ILE A 185 5.80 -8.84 -6.63
N ARG A 186 5.75 -8.09 -5.52
CA ARG A 186 4.60 -7.20 -5.25
C ARG A 186 4.43 -6.10 -6.30
N LEU A 187 5.53 -5.56 -6.82
CA LEU A 187 5.49 -4.54 -7.88
C LEU A 187 5.03 -5.10 -9.24
N SER A 188 5.05 -6.42 -9.44
CA SER A 188 4.51 -7.05 -10.65
C SER A 188 3.05 -7.51 -10.51
N LEU A 189 2.43 -7.34 -9.33
CA LEU A 189 1.05 -7.76 -9.09
C LEU A 189 0.07 -6.62 -9.30
N ASP A 190 -1.07 -6.93 -9.91
CA ASP A 190 -2.19 -5.99 -9.96
C ASP A 190 -2.82 -5.83 -8.56
N GLU A 191 -2.92 -4.59 -8.11
CA GLU A 191 -3.58 -4.16 -6.88
C GLU A 191 -4.81 -3.30 -7.22
N VAL A 192 -5.77 -3.96 -7.86
CA VAL A 192 -7.08 -3.38 -8.23
C VAL A 192 -8.22 -4.19 -7.59
N LYS A 193 -9.34 -3.53 -7.30
CA LYS A 193 -10.51 -4.20 -6.72
C LYS A 193 -11.17 -5.10 -7.77
N THR A 194 -11.16 -6.40 -7.49
CA THR A 194 -11.77 -7.42 -8.37
C THR A 194 -12.96 -8.13 -7.74
N SER A 195 -13.18 -7.95 -6.45
CA SER A 195 -14.27 -8.59 -5.71
C SER A 195 -15.51 -7.70 -5.61
N SER A 196 -16.64 -8.31 -5.27
CA SER A 196 -17.89 -7.61 -4.96
C SER A 196 -17.98 -7.17 -3.48
N LEU A 197 -16.88 -7.19 -2.73
CA LEU A 197 -16.86 -6.76 -1.34
C LEU A 197 -17.17 -5.25 -1.24
N PRO A 198 -17.77 -4.78 -0.13
CA PRO A 198 -18.01 -3.35 0.07
C PRO A 198 -16.69 -2.58 0.10
N GLY A 199 -16.71 -1.31 -0.29
CA GLY A 199 -15.57 -0.39 -0.28
C GLY A 199 -15.91 0.95 0.39
N LEU A 200 -15.28 2.03 -0.10
CA LEU A 200 -15.43 3.37 0.48
C LEU A 200 -16.86 3.92 0.37
N ARG A 201 -17.53 3.71 -0.77
CA ARG A 201 -18.85 4.29 -1.04
C ARG A 201 -19.94 3.71 -0.14
N GLU A 202 -19.85 2.42 0.19
CA GLU A 202 -20.72 1.76 1.16
C GLU A 202 -20.55 2.32 2.59
N LEU A 203 -19.40 2.91 2.88
CA LEU A 203 -19.11 3.62 4.13
C LEU A 203 -19.39 5.13 4.02
N GLN A 204 -20.09 5.57 2.97
CA GLN A 204 -20.42 6.98 2.69
C GLN A 204 -19.17 7.87 2.52
N VAL A 205 -18.08 7.29 2.03
CA VAL A 205 -16.85 8.01 1.69
C VAL A 205 -16.69 8.00 0.17
N GLU A 206 -16.70 9.19 -0.43
CA GLU A 206 -16.34 9.32 -1.85
C GLU A 206 -14.81 9.29 -2.00
N PRO A 207 -14.26 8.43 -2.87
CA PRO A 207 -12.82 8.36 -3.09
C PRO A 207 -12.31 9.64 -3.76
N SER A 208 -11.22 10.18 -3.23
CA SER A 208 -10.52 11.32 -3.82
C SER A 208 -9.68 10.89 -5.01
N LYS A 209 -9.63 11.73 -6.05
CA LYS A 209 -8.71 11.55 -7.18
C LYS A 209 -7.27 11.77 -6.74
N MET A 210 -6.36 10.94 -7.24
CA MET A 210 -4.95 11.00 -6.86
C MET A 210 -4.36 12.37 -7.20
N GLU A 211 -4.50 12.80 -8.46
CA GLU A 211 -3.86 13.99 -9.02
C GLU A 211 -4.23 15.27 -8.29
N LYS A 212 -5.49 15.34 -7.83
CA LYS A 212 -6.03 16.47 -7.07
C LYS A 212 -5.34 16.63 -5.72
N GLU A 213 -5.10 15.52 -5.03
CA GLU A 213 -4.62 15.52 -3.65
C GLU A 213 -3.08 15.48 -3.59
N SER A 214 -2.44 14.71 -4.47
CA SER A 214 -0.99 14.50 -4.45
C SER A 214 -0.15 15.68 -4.87
N PHE A 215 -0.70 16.56 -5.72
CA PHE A 215 0.01 17.77 -6.15
C PHE A 215 0.52 18.61 -4.96
N SER A 216 -0.31 18.75 -3.93
CA SER A 216 -0.04 19.59 -2.75
C SER A 216 1.24 19.20 -1.99
N PHE A 217 1.60 17.91 -1.98
CA PHE A 217 2.74 17.41 -1.22
C PHE A 217 3.89 16.90 -2.09
N LEU A 218 3.67 16.63 -3.38
CA LEU A 218 4.72 16.27 -4.32
C LEU A 218 5.53 17.49 -4.79
N PHE A 219 4.90 18.68 -4.82
CA PHE A 219 5.57 19.92 -5.24
C PHE A 219 6.87 20.22 -4.47
N LYS A 220 7.01 19.74 -3.23
CA LYS A 220 8.23 19.90 -2.41
C LYS A 220 9.49 19.27 -3.02
N TYR A 221 9.33 18.33 -3.96
CA TYR A 221 10.45 17.66 -4.64
C TYR A 221 10.86 18.36 -5.95
N ASN A 222 10.16 19.42 -6.38
CA ASN A 222 10.47 20.16 -7.59
C ASN A 222 11.87 20.83 -7.51
N LYS A 223 12.67 20.74 -8.59
CA LYS A 223 13.97 21.39 -8.74
C LYS A 223 13.81 22.92 -8.72
N GLY A 224 13.93 23.52 -7.54
CA GLY A 224 13.79 24.97 -7.31
C GLY A 224 13.03 25.33 -6.02
N GLY A 225 12.35 24.36 -5.39
CA GLY A 225 11.58 24.57 -4.16
C GLY A 225 10.43 25.56 -4.32
N HIS A 226 9.97 26.15 -3.21
CA HIS A 226 8.85 27.11 -3.17
C HIS A 226 9.07 28.42 -3.96
N PHE A 227 10.27 28.69 -4.47
CA PHE A 227 10.64 29.95 -5.11
C PHE A 227 11.11 29.77 -6.56
N GLN A 228 10.46 28.91 -7.33
CA GLN A 228 10.67 28.88 -8.77
C GLN A 228 10.19 30.22 -9.35
N LYS A 229 11.11 31.02 -9.92
CA LYS A 229 10.77 32.17 -10.74
C LYS A 229 9.94 31.65 -11.91
N VAL A 230 8.68 32.06 -11.98
CA VAL A 230 7.85 31.86 -13.17
C VAL A 230 8.43 32.72 -14.28
N GLU A 231 9.22 32.13 -15.17
CA GLU A 231 9.45 32.71 -16.49
C GLU A 231 8.28 32.31 -17.39
N GLY A 232 7.36 33.26 -17.60
CA GLY A 232 6.40 33.23 -18.71
C GLY A 232 5.14 32.41 -18.50
N TYR A 233 4.09 33.07 -18.01
CA TYR A 233 2.73 32.91 -18.53
C TYR A 233 2.06 34.29 -18.56
N HIS A 234 2.06 34.90 -19.75
CA HIS A 234 1.04 35.83 -20.21
C HIS A 234 0.09 35.04 -21.12
#